data_AF-A0A4R4YCL9-F1
#
_entry.id   AF-A0A4R4YCL9-F1
#
_cell.length_a   1.000
_cell.length_b   1.000
_cell.length_c   1.000
_cell.angle_alpha   90.00
_cell.angle_beta   90.00
_cell.angle_gamma   90.00
#
_symmetry.space_group_name_H-M   'P 1'
#
loop_
_entity.id
_entity.type
_entity.pdbx_description
1 polymer ?
#
loop_
_entity_poly.entity_id
_entity_poly.type
_entity_poly.pdbx_seq_one_letter_code
_entity_poly.pdbx_strand_id
1 'polypeptide(L)'
;MFEEELSALSTTALLKAAAEERATESRSAARSLVHAVVYADRFHPDVCPERPGRRSSDGRERAVVLGGDGCPPVMEFCVSEYGAVLGVSPGVARDYLKCALGLRHRFPFAWARVLTEEVAAWKARNLARDCEKLSLAAALYVDKKVAHLLDTISPTRLAKIIKAAKMYADPDLAKAEAAEATAERGVWVGQSDEHGTKTCVIKAASAAVRRHKAKIDEIADALQAQGDKRSIQARRAEAVGIMPDSAFADELIARGREHQRTNPMPDASPGPTPSADVDFDANPGTDAGLNADVDASPGSDASFGADVDRSPGPDAGLNADASLSPGPDASPGPSPSHTSARAPYLAPARSRHCLPASA
;
A
#
# COMPACT_ATOMS: atom_id res chain seq x y z
N MET A 1 24.23 -8.79 28.55
CA MET A 1 25.41 -8.42 27.75
C MET A 1 25.18 -7.12 26.95
N PHE A 2 24.39 -7.09 25.86
CA PHE A 2 24.18 -5.83 25.10
C PHE A 2 23.56 -4.68 25.92
N GLU A 3 22.54 -4.99 26.72
CA GLU A 3 21.83 -3.99 27.54
C GLU A 3 22.66 -3.46 28.73
N GLU A 4 23.56 -4.30 29.26
CA GLU A 4 24.47 -3.94 30.37
C GLU A 4 25.59 -3.01 29.89
N GLU A 5 26.08 -3.18 28.66
CA GLU A 5 27.07 -2.28 28.05
C GLU A 5 26.50 -0.90 27.75
N LEU A 6 25.26 -0.82 27.27
CA LEU A 6 24.58 0.44 27.00
C LEU A 6 24.21 1.21 28.28
N SER A 7 23.83 0.50 29.35
CA SER A 7 23.46 1.14 30.62
C SER A 7 24.65 1.79 31.36
N ALA A 8 25.89 1.42 31.01
CA ALA A 8 27.11 2.04 31.53
C ALA A 8 27.50 3.34 30.76
N LEU A 9 26.90 3.63 29.61
CA LEU A 9 27.19 4.82 28.83
C LEU A 9 26.55 6.08 29.45
N SER A 10 27.24 7.22 29.34
CA SER A 10 26.60 8.52 29.55
C SER A 10 25.49 8.74 28.51
N THR A 11 24.47 9.56 28.84
CA THR A 11 23.36 9.89 27.91
C THR A 11 23.86 10.38 26.55
N THR A 12 24.89 11.22 26.51
CA THR A 12 25.47 11.72 25.25
C THR A 12 26.14 10.61 24.44
N ALA A 13 26.88 9.72 25.09
CA ALA A 13 27.53 8.58 24.42
C ALA A 13 26.50 7.58 23.90
N LEU A 14 25.43 7.35 24.67
CA LEU A 14 24.30 6.52 24.26
C LEU A 14 23.59 7.09 23.03
N LEU A 15 23.31 8.40 22.99
CA LEU A 15 22.70 9.05 21.83
C LEU A 15 23.61 8.99 20.60
N LYS A 16 24.93 9.12 20.77
CA LYS A 16 25.90 8.96 19.68
C LYS A 16 25.89 7.54 19.13
N ALA A 17 25.94 6.53 19.99
CA ALA A 17 25.86 5.12 19.60
C ALA A 17 24.55 4.82 18.84
N ALA A 18 23.41 5.32 19.34
CA ALA A 18 22.12 5.19 18.66
C ALA A 18 22.10 5.83 17.26
N ALA A 19 22.76 6.98 17.08
CA ALA A 19 22.88 7.63 15.77
C ALA A 19 23.78 6.83 14.81
N GLU A 20 24.86 6.23 15.29
CA GLU A 20 25.75 5.36 14.51
C GLU A 20 25.05 4.07 14.06
N GLU A 21 24.26 3.44 14.94
CA GLU A 21 23.43 2.29 14.60
C GLU A 21 22.38 2.66 13.53
N ARG A 22 21.74 3.82 13.66
CA ARG A 22 20.78 4.29 12.66
C ARG A 22 21.42 4.54 11.29
N ALA A 23 22.65 5.03 11.25
CA ALA A 23 23.42 5.17 10.01
C ALA A 23 23.75 3.79 9.41
N THR A 24 24.14 2.83 10.24
CA THR A 24 24.43 1.44 9.83
C THR A 24 23.20 0.74 9.26
N GLU A 25 22.04 0.91 9.89
CA GLU A 25 20.76 0.41 9.39
C GLU A 25 20.42 1.02 8.02
N SER A 26 20.57 2.34 7.88
CA SER A 26 20.27 3.07 6.65
C SER A 26 21.14 2.61 5.47
N ARG A 27 22.45 2.45 5.71
CA ARG A 27 23.40 1.89 4.74
C ARG A 27 23.05 0.45 4.36
N SER A 28 22.73 -0.37 5.34
CA SER A 28 22.36 -1.77 5.11
C SER A 28 21.08 -1.86 4.28
N ALA A 29 20.09 -1.02 4.55
CA ALA A 29 18.86 -0.94 3.77
C ALA A 29 19.10 -0.51 2.32
N ALA A 30 19.99 0.44 2.07
CA ALA A 30 20.39 0.83 0.71
C ALA A 30 21.10 -0.32 -0.02
N ARG A 31 22.02 -1.02 0.66
CA ARG A 31 22.71 -2.20 0.11
C ARG A 31 21.75 -3.34 -0.21
N SER A 32 20.73 -3.57 0.62
CA SER A 32 19.71 -4.58 0.37
C SER A 32 18.93 -4.33 -0.92
N LEU A 33 18.67 -3.06 -1.28
CA LEU A 33 18.09 -2.71 -2.58
C LEU A 33 19.03 -3.05 -3.74
N VAL A 34 20.33 -2.78 -3.58
CA VAL A 34 21.34 -3.15 -4.59
C VAL A 34 21.42 -4.66 -4.75
N HIS A 35 21.40 -5.42 -3.66
CA HIS A 35 21.34 -6.89 -3.71
C HIS A 35 20.10 -7.38 -4.46
N ALA A 36 18.93 -6.81 -4.18
CA ALA A 36 17.68 -7.17 -4.86
C ALA A 36 17.75 -6.95 -6.37
N VAL A 37 18.28 -5.81 -6.80
CA VAL A 37 18.49 -5.50 -8.23
C VAL A 37 19.48 -6.46 -8.87
N VAL A 38 20.66 -6.63 -8.27
CA VAL A 38 21.72 -7.49 -8.84
C VAL A 38 21.26 -8.95 -8.89
N TYR A 39 20.48 -9.38 -7.90
CA TYR A 39 19.82 -10.68 -7.92
C TYR A 39 18.84 -10.76 -9.09
N ALA A 40 17.93 -9.79 -9.24
CA ALA A 40 16.96 -9.74 -10.33
C ALA A 40 17.62 -9.77 -11.72
N ASP A 41 18.74 -9.06 -11.92
CA ASP A 41 19.49 -9.05 -13.17
C ASP A 41 19.98 -10.46 -13.59
N ARG A 42 20.29 -11.33 -12.62
CA ARG A 42 20.70 -12.72 -12.89
C ARG A 42 19.54 -13.59 -13.38
N PHE A 43 18.31 -13.17 -13.12
CA PHE A 43 17.08 -13.83 -13.55
C PHE A 43 16.45 -13.17 -14.79
N HIS A 44 17.22 -12.42 -15.56
CA HIS A 44 16.78 -11.94 -16.87
C HIS A 44 16.56 -13.13 -17.83
N PRO A 45 15.46 -13.19 -18.61
CA PRO A 45 15.17 -14.31 -19.51
C PRO A 45 16.28 -14.65 -20.51
N ASP A 46 17.04 -13.64 -20.97
CA ASP A 46 18.16 -13.84 -21.89
C ASP A 46 19.42 -14.44 -21.24
N VAL A 47 19.53 -14.36 -19.90
CA VAL A 47 20.69 -14.82 -19.13
C VAL A 47 20.38 -16.14 -18.43
N CYS A 48 19.11 -16.38 -18.06
CA CYS A 48 18.69 -17.59 -17.39
C CYS A 48 18.84 -18.82 -18.29
N PRO A 49 19.60 -19.85 -17.87
CA PRO A 49 19.67 -21.09 -18.61
C PRO A 49 18.31 -21.80 -18.60
N GLU A 50 17.98 -22.50 -19.68
CA GLU A 50 16.84 -23.40 -19.68
C GLU A 50 17.01 -24.44 -18.56
N ARG A 51 16.00 -24.57 -17.70
CA ARG A 51 16.08 -25.49 -16.56
C ARG A 51 16.14 -26.94 -17.05
N PRO A 52 17.20 -27.71 -16.74
CA PRO A 52 17.32 -29.08 -17.21
C PRO A 52 16.16 -29.96 -16.71
N GLY A 53 15.61 -30.81 -17.58
CA GLY A 53 14.68 -31.88 -17.19
C GLY A 53 13.18 -31.54 -17.22
N ARG A 54 12.76 -30.37 -17.71
CA ARG A 54 11.34 -30.06 -17.95
C ARG A 54 11.01 -30.12 -19.43
N ARG A 55 10.01 -30.92 -19.82
CA ARG A 55 9.52 -30.91 -21.21
C ARG A 55 8.78 -29.61 -21.48
N SER A 56 8.81 -29.15 -22.74
CA SER A 56 8.08 -27.95 -23.19
C SER A 56 6.57 -27.98 -22.86
N SER A 57 6.01 -29.16 -22.60
CA SER A 57 4.59 -29.38 -22.27
C SER A 57 4.20 -29.06 -20.83
N ASP A 58 5.16 -28.94 -19.90
CA ASP A 58 4.86 -29.02 -18.45
C ASP A 58 4.75 -27.65 -17.76
N GLY A 59 4.41 -26.60 -18.51
CA GLY A 59 4.45 -25.22 -18.04
C GLY A 59 5.88 -24.76 -17.79
N ARG A 60 6.38 -23.88 -18.67
CA ARG A 60 7.69 -23.24 -18.46
C ARG A 60 7.51 -22.06 -17.53
N GLU A 61 8.55 -21.80 -16.74
CA GLU A 61 8.64 -20.57 -15.97
C GLU A 61 8.49 -19.36 -16.92
N ARG A 62 7.61 -18.43 -16.57
CA ARG A 62 7.32 -17.26 -17.39
C ARG A 62 8.22 -16.08 -17.02
N ALA A 63 8.53 -15.28 -18.02
CA ALA A 63 9.08 -13.96 -17.84
C ALA A 63 7.98 -12.99 -17.38
N VAL A 64 8.21 -12.25 -16.30
CA VAL A 64 7.28 -11.26 -15.74
C VAL A 64 7.99 -9.93 -15.53
N VAL A 65 7.28 -8.83 -15.80
CA VAL A 65 7.77 -7.48 -15.52
C VAL A 65 7.30 -7.06 -14.13
N LEU A 66 8.20 -7.05 -13.15
CA LEU A 66 7.84 -6.71 -11.77
C LEU A 66 7.77 -5.20 -11.52
N GLY A 67 8.76 -4.43 -11.99
CA GLY A 67 8.92 -3.01 -11.66
C GLY A 67 8.00 -2.04 -12.43
N GLY A 68 7.10 -2.55 -13.27
CA GLY A 68 6.23 -1.77 -14.14
C GLY A 68 6.88 -1.35 -15.45
N ASP A 69 6.25 -0.41 -16.15
CA ASP A 69 6.70 0.06 -17.47
C ASP A 69 8.15 0.59 -17.43
N GLY A 70 8.96 0.17 -18.41
CA GLY A 70 10.39 0.48 -18.49
C GLY A 70 11.33 -0.42 -17.68
N CYS A 71 10.82 -1.35 -16.89
CA CYS A 71 11.66 -2.34 -16.19
C CYS A 71 11.90 -3.60 -17.05
N PRO A 72 13.10 -4.21 -16.95
CA PRO A 72 13.36 -5.48 -17.61
C PRO A 72 12.51 -6.61 -17.01
N PRO A 73 12.16 -7.64 -17.81
CA PRO A 73 11.50 -8.83 -17.30
C PRO A 73 12.47 -9.67 -16.46
N VAL A 74 11.91 -10.44 -15.52
CA VAL A 74 12.62 -11.45 -14.73
C VAL A 74 11.83 -12.75 -14.74
N MET A 75 12.51 -13.88 -14.52
CA MET A 75 11.85 -15.17 -14.41
C MET A 75 11.02 -15.27 -13.12
N GLU A 76 9.76 -15.74 -13.21
CA GLU A 76 8.75 -15.60 -12.14
C GLU A 76 9.10 -16.28 -10.80
N PHE A 77 9.94 -17.32 -10.79
CA PHE A 77 10.34 -18.03 -9.58
C PHE A 77 11.50 -17.37 -8.82
N CYS A 78 12.15 -16.35 -9.38
CA CYS A 78 13.17 -15.58 -8.65
C CYS A 78 12.59 -14.97 -7.36
N VAL A 79 11.29 -14.65 -7.36
CA VAL A 79 10.59 -14.09 -6.19
C VAL A 79 10.54 -15.10 -5.04
N SER A 80 10.22 -16.35 -5.34
CA SER A 80 10.07 -17.40 -4.32
C SER A 80 11.41 -17.77 -3.69
N GLU A 81 12.47 -17.88 -4.51
CA GLU A 81 13.83 -18.13 -4.00
C GLU A 81 14.33 -16.97 -3.14
N TYR A 82 14.16 -15.72 -3.62
CA TYR A 82 14.55 -14.53 -2.85
C TYR A 82 13.82 -14.45 -1.51
N GLY A 83 12.51 -14.70 -1.49
CA GLY A 83 11.70 -14.72 -0.27
C GLY A 83 12.13 -15.80 0.71
N ALA A 84 12.36 -17.02 0.22
CA ALA A 84 12.81 -18.14 1.05
C ALA A 84 14.16 -17.87 1.71
N VAL A 85 15.13 -17.30 0.98
CA VAL A 85 16.47 -16.98 1.51
C VAL A 85 16.41 -15.87 2.57
N LEU A 86 15.52 -14.88 2.39
CA LEU A 86 15.37 -13.79 3.35
C LEU A 86 14.40 -14.09 4.50
N GLY A 87 13.74 -15.26 4.50
CA GLY A 87 12.75 -15.61 5.52
C GLY A 87 11.48 -14.75 5.47
N VAL A 88 11.08 -14.29 4.28
CA VAL A 88 9.88 -13.46 4.08
C VAL A 88 8.90 -14.13 3.12
N SER A 89 7.62 -13.76 3.21
CA SER A 89 6.60 -14.31 2.32
C SER A 89 6.88 -13.95 0.84
N PRO A 90 6.40 -14.76 -0.12
CA PRO A 90 6.56 -14.46 -1.55
C PRO A 90 5.98 -13.10 -1.95
N GLY A 91 4.90 -12.65 -1.30
CA GLY A 91 4.33 -11.32 -1.52
C GLY A 91 5.28 -10.20 -1.13
N VAL A 92 5.89 -10.30 0.07
CA VAL A 92 6.88 -9.31 0.55
C VAL A 92 8.11 -9.29 -0.34
N ALA A 93 8.62 -10.46 -0.75
CA ALA A 93 9.74 -10.57 -1.68
C ALA A 93 9.43 -9.94 -3.04
N ARG A 94 8.23 -10.20 -3.57
CA ARG A 94 7.75 -9.64 -4.84
C ARG A 94 7.76 -8.13 -4.79
N ASP A 95 7.16 -7.56 -3.75
CA ASP A 95 7.07 -6.12 -3.56
C ASP A 95 8.45 -5.49 -3.39
N TYR A 96 9.37 -6.16 -2.69
CA TYR A 96 10.73 -5.68 -2.51
C TYR A 96 11.49 -5.61 -3.85
N LEU A 97 11.51 -6.71 -4.61
CA LEU A 97 12.15 -6.79 -5.93
C LEU A 97 11.54 -5.78 -6.91
N LYS A 98 10.21 -5.68 -6.94
CA LYS A 98 9.46 -4.70 -7.72
C LYS A 98 9.88 -3.27 -7.41
N CYS A 99 9.94 -2.89 -6.13
CA CYS A 99 10.37 -1.55 -5.74
C CYS A 99 11.83 -1.29 -6.13
N ALA A 100 12.72 -2.27 -5.95
CA ALA A 100 14.13 -2.13 -6.25
C ALA A 100 14.37 -1.95 -7.77
N LEU A 101 13.73 -2.77 -8.60
CA LEU A 101 13.76 -2.63 -10.06
C LEU A 101 13.13 -1.31 -10.52
N GLY A 102 11.97 -0.94 -9.96
CA GLY A 102 11.31 0.33 -10.23
C GLY A 102 12.23 1.51 -9.94
N LEU A 103 12.88 1.53 -8.76
CA LEU A 103 13.82 2.59 -8.40
C LEU A 103 14.98 2.72 -9.40
N ARG A 104 15.67 1.63 -9.73
CA ARG A 104 16.81 1.69 -10.65
C ARG A 104 16.43 2.14 -12.06
N HIS A 105 15.31 1.66 -12.58
CA HIS A 105 14.97 1.84 -14.01
C HIS A 105 14.01 3.00 -14.26
N ARG A 106 13.20 3.40 -13.27
CA ARG A 106 12.13 4.42 -13.42
C ARG A 106 12.37 5.67 -12.58
N PHE A 107 13.20 5.60 -11.54
CA PHE A 107 13.49 6.72 -10.62
C PHE A 107 15.01 6.95 -10.43
N PRO A 108 15.77 7.24 -11.49
CA PRO A 108 17.23 7.36 -11.42
C PRO A 108 17.76 8.42 -10.45
N PHE A 109 17.05 9.55 -10.26
CA PHE A 109 17.44 10.58 -9.30
C PHE A 109 17.22 10.11 -7.86
N ALA A 110 16.05 9.55 -7.53
CA ALA A 110 15.81 8.97 -6.22
C ALA A 110 16.80 7.82 -5.93
N TRP A 111 17.06 6.97 -6.92
CA TRP A 111 18.02 5.87 -6.82
C TRP A 111 19.43 6.36 -6.48
N ALA A 112 19.93 7.37 -7.20
CA ALA A 112 21.25 7.95 -6.93
C ALA A 112 21.36 8.46 -5.48
N ARG A 113 20.30 9.11 -4.96
CA ARG A 113 20.28 9.61 -3.58
C ARG A 113 20.20 8.52 -2.52
N VAL A 114 19.58 7.39 -2.83
CA VAL A 114 19.62 6.21 -1.95
C VAL A 114 21.02 5.63 -1.90
N LEU A 115 21.73 5.57 -3.04
CA LEU A 115 23.10 5.07 -3.10
C LEU A 115 24.09 5.98 -2.36
N THR A 116 23.83 7.28 -2.27
CA THR A 116 24.63 8.22 -1.48
C THR A 116 24.21 8.31 -0.01
N GLU A 117 23.28 7.45 0.46
CA GLU A 117 22.74 7.45 1.83
C GLU A 117 22.01 8.77 2.21
N GLU A 118 21.69 9.65 1.25
CA GLU A 118 20.96 10.91 1.48
C GLU A 118 19.45 10.72 1.66
N VAL A 119 18.91 9.61 1.14
CA VAL A 119 17.49 9.28 1.22
C VAL A 119 17.34 7.89 1.82
N ALA A 120 16.54 7.79 2.88
CA ALA A 120 16.24 6.51 3.49
C ALA A 120 15.54 5.56 2.48
N ALA A 121 16.05 4.33 2.34
CA ALA A 121 15.59 3.34 1.38
C ALA A 121 14.07 3.09 1.40
N TRP A 122 13.45 3.12 2.59
CA TRP A 122 12.00 2.94 2.73
C TRP A 122 11.19 4.08 2.10
N LYS A 123 11.68 5.33 2.14
CA LYS A 123 11.00 6.50 1.51
C LYS A 123 11.03 6.38 0.00
N ALA A 124 12.18 6.00 -0.56
CA ALA A 124 12.31 5.74 -1.98
C ALA A 124 11.40 4.57 -2.42
N ARG A 125 11.33 3.48 -1.66
CA ARG A 125 10.39 2.39 -1.95
C ARG A 125 8.93 2.85 -1.92
N ASN A 126 8.54 3.73 -1.00
CA ASN A 126 7.19 4.30 -0.99
C ASN A 126 6.90 5.11 -2.25
N LEU A 127 7.85 5.93 -2.72
CA LEU A 127 7.72 6.61 -4.01
C LEU A 127 7.47 5.62 -5.16
N ALA A 128 8.25 4.54 -5.23
CA ALA A 128 8.11 3.53 -6.27
C ALA A 128 6.73 2.82 -6.21
N ARG A 129 6.22 2.54 -5.00
CA ARG A 129 4.88 1.97 -4.81
C ARG A 129 3.77 2.92 -5.25
N ASP A 130 3.82 4.17 -4.81
CA ASP A 130 2.80 5.18 -5.12
C ASP A 130 2.70 5.46 -6.63
N CYS A 131 3.79 5.23 -7.35
CA CYS A 131 3.94 5.48 -8.79
C CYS A 131 3.94 4.19 -9.63
N GLU A 132 3.55 3.04 -9.07
CA GLU A 132 3.60 1.75 -9.77
C GLU A 132 2.88 1.80 -11.13
N LYS A 133 1.62 2.27 -11.14
CA LYS A 133 0.74 2.30 -12.31
C LYS A 133 1.14 3.30 -13.40
N LEU A 134 2.11 4.19 -13.13
CA LEU A 134 2.53 5.20 -14.10
C LEU A 134 3.23 4.58 -15.33
N SER A 135 3.13 5.23 -16.48
CA SER A 135 4.06 4.98 -17.59
C SER A 135 5.50 5.35 -17.21
N LEU A 136 6.49 4.87 -17.97
CA LEU A 136 7.90 5.21 -17.76
C LEU A 136 8.13 6.73 -17.85
N ALA A 137 7.54 7.39 -18.85
CA ALA A 137 7.69 8.83 -19.05
C ALA A 137 7.13 9.63 -17.86
N ALA A 138 5.97 9.23 -17.34
CA ALA A 138 5.37 9.85 -16.18
C ALA A 138 6.19 9.61 -14.90
N ALA A 139 6.72 8.40 -14.70
CA ALA A 139 7.59 8.08 -13.57
C ALA A 139 8.88 8.92 -13.57
N LEU A 140 9.55 9.06 -14.72
CA LEU A 140 10.75 9.89 -14.87
C LEU A 140 10.46 11.38 -14.59
N TYR A 141 9.29 11.87 -15.01
CA TYR A 141 8.86 13.23 -14.67
C TYR A 141 8.67 13.42 -13.17
N VAL A 142 7.97 12.48 -12.51
CA VAL A 142 7.75 12.52 -11.06
C VAL A 142 9.09 12.48 -10.32
N ASP A 143 9.99 11.57 -10.70
CA ASP A 143 11.32 11.44 -10.10
C ASP A 143 12.09 12.78 -10.11
N LYS A 144 12.19 13.41 -11.29
CA LYS A 144 12.86 14.71 -11.46
C LYS A 144 12.26 15.80 -10.56
N LYS A 145 10.95 15.74 -10.30
CA LYS A 145 10.24 16.72 -9.45
C LYS A 145 10.37 16.46 -7.96
N VAL A 146 10.42 15.19 -7.53
CA VAL A 146 10.28 14.85 -6.10
C VAL A 146 11.55 14.32 -5.45
N ALA A 147 12.54 13.85 -6.22
CA ALA A 147 13.74 13.22 -5.68
C ALA A 147 14.48 14.12 -4.67
N HIS A 148 14.55 15.43 -4.93
CA HIS A 148 15.19 16.39 -4.03
C HIS A 148 14.43 16.60 -2.70
N LEU A 149 13.13 16.27 -2.65
CA LEU A 149 12.26 16.48 -1.49
C LEU A 149 12.12 15.26 -0.58
N LEU A 150 12.51 14.05 -1.05
CA LEU A 150 12.19 12.78 -0.38
C LEU A 150 12.53 12.73 1.11
N ASP A 151 13.66 13.31 1.53
CA ASP A 151 14.12 13.31 2.93
C ASP A 151 13.96 14.66 3.64
N THR A 152 13.51 15.69 2.94
CA THR A 152 13.50 17.09 3.43
C THR A 152 12.16 17.53 4.01
N ILE A 153 11.06 16.85 3.63
CA ILE A 153 9.71 17.22 4.05
C ILE A 153 8.98 16.06 4.71
N SER A 154 7.90 16.38 5.43
CA SER A 154 7.08 15.36 6.08
C SER A 154 6.44 14.39 5.06
N PRO A 155 6.24 13.11 5.43
CA PRO A 155 5.64 12.11 4.53
C PRO A 155 4.27 12.53 3.97
N THR A 156 3.44 13.17 4.78
CA THR A 156 2.11 13.65 4.36
C THR A 156 2.22 14.76 3.31
N ARG A 157 3.18 15.68 3.44
CA ARG A 157 3.41 16.74 2.45
C ARG A 157 3.99 16.15 1.17
N LEU A 158 4.92 15.21 1.29
CA LEU A 158 5.49 14.49 0.15
C LEU A 158 4.41 13.74 -0.64
N ALA A 159 3.52 13.00 0.02
CA ALA A 159 2.43 12.28 -0.61
C ALA A 159 1.49 13.22 -1.41
N LYS A 160 1.22 14.42 -0.90
CA LYS A 160 0.44 15.45 -1.64
C LYS A 160 1.16 15.92 -2.89
N ILE A 161 2.48 16.13 -2.82
CA ILE A 161 3.29 16.57 -3.96
C ILE A 161 3.40 15.46 -5.01
N ILE A 162 3.66 14.21 -4.60
CA ILE A 162 3.65 13.04 -5.49
C ILE A 162 2.30 12.93 -6.19
N LYS A 163 1.19 13.04 -5.43
CA LYS A 163 -0.16 13.00 -6.01
C LYS A 163 -0.38 14.10 -7.04
N ALA A 164 0.04 15.34 -6.77
CA ALA A 164 -0.05 16.44 -7.73
C ALA A 164 0.82 16.19 -8.98
N ALA A 165 2.04 15.69 -8.78
CA ALA A 165 2.94 15.34 -9.88
C ALA A 165 2.37 14.22 -10.75
N LYS A 166 1.75 13.19 -10.14
CA LYS A 166 1.01 12.13 -10.84
C LYS A 166 -0.11 12.70 -11.71
N MET A 167 -0.97 13.56 -11.15
CA MET A 167 -2.08 14.16 -11.90
C MET A 167 -1.61 14.99 -13.10
N TYR A 168 -0.47 15.68 -12.96
CA TYR A 168 0.11 16.45 -14.05
C TYR A 168 0.75 15.56 -15.12
N ALA A 169 1.47 14.52 -14.70
CA ALA A 169 2.22 13.64 -15.58
C ALA A 169 1.32 12.68 -16.39
N ASP A 170 0.25 12.21 -15.77
CA ASP A 170 -0.69 11.27 -16.37
C ASP A 170 -2.13 11.58 -15.90
N PRO A 171 -2.79 12.57 -16.53
CA PRO A 171 -4.12 13.00 -16.13
C PRO A 171 -5.19 11.93 -16.41
N ASP A 172 -5.00 11.09 -17.42
CA ASP A 172 -5.97 10.07 -17.80
C ASP A 172 -5.91 8.87 -16.86
N LEU A 173 -4.71 8.44 -16.46
CA LEU A 173 -4.57 7.47 -15.37
C LEU A 173 -5.15 8.01 -14.06
N ALA A 174 -4.93 9.29 -13.74
CA ALA A 174 -5.50 9.90 -12.54
C ALA A 174 -7.04 9.91 -12.55
N LYS A 175 -7.66 10.16 -13.72
CA LYS A 175 -9.11 10.04 -13.90
C LYS A 175 -9.58 8.59 -13.75
N ALA A 176 -8.85 7.63 -14.31
CA ALA A 176 -9.16 6.21 -14.21
C ALA A 176 -9.09 5.73 -12.76
N GLU A 177 -8.02 6.06 -12.01
CA GLU A 177 -7.89 5.76 -10.58
C GLU A 177 -9.03 6.41 -9.76
N ALA A 178 -9.44 7.63 -10.10
CA ALA A 178 -10.56 8.29 -9.43
C ALA A 178 -11.92 7.64 -9.73
N ALA A 179 -12.11 7.14 -10.96
CA ALA A 179 -13.29 6.39 -11.35
C ALA A 179 -13.33 5.01 -10.66
N GLU A 180 -12.21 4.30 -10.63
CA GLU A 180 -12.03 3.03 -9.91
C GLU A 180 -12.33 3.22 -8.41
N ALA A 181 -11.73 4.22 -7.76
CA ALA A 181 -12.00 4.53 -6.35
C ALA A 181 -13.46 4.93 -6.08
N THR A 182 -14.16 5.45 -7.09
CA THR A 182 -15.60 5.73 -7.01
C THR A 182 -16.44 4.48 -7.19
N ALA A 183 -16.02 3.56 -8.07
CA ALA A 183 -16.66 2.26 -8.28
C ALA A 183 -16.49 1.33 -7.07
N GLU A 184 -15.37 1.44 -6.35
CA GLU A 184 -15.12 0.72 -5.10
C GLU A 184 -15.93 1.26 -3.90
N ARG A 185 -16.86 2.21 -4.09
CA ARG A 185 -17.72 2.67 -2.99
C ARG A 185 -18.77 1.61 -2.68
N GLY A 186 -19.02 1.39 -1.39
CA GLY A 186 -19.93 0.36 -0.94
C GLY A 186 -20.09 0.35 0.58
N VAL A 187 -21.01 -0.49 1.03
CA VAL A 187 -21.23 -0.84 2.43
C VAL A 187 -21.09 -2.34 2.54
N TRP A 188 -20.18 -2.80 3.39
CA TRP A 188 -19.95 -4.21 3.64
C TRP A 188 -20.17 -4.48 5.12
N VAL A 189 -20.87 -5.57 5.40
CA VAL A 189 -21.13 -6.02 6.76
C VAL A 189 -20.47 -7.38 6.90
N GLY A 190 -19.54 -7.48 7.84
CA GLY A 190 -18.85 -8.71 8.18
C GLY A 190 -19.77 -9.75 8.82
N GLN A 191 -19.21 -10.92 9.05
CA GLN A 191 -19.89 -11.98 9.82
C GLN A 191 -20.09 -11.53 11.27
N SER A 192 -21.07 -12.14 11.94
CA SER A 192 -21.21 -12.00 13.38
C SER A 192 -20.02 -12.65 14.07
N ASP A 193 -19.48 -12.01 15.11
CA ASP A 193 -18.63 -12.69 16.07
C ASP A 193 -19.45 -13.52 17.07
N GLU A 194 -18.76 -14.24 17.96
CA GLU A 194 -19.35 -15.07 19.01
C GLU A 194 -20.24 -14.27 19.99
N HIS A 195 -20.09 -12.95 20.02
CA HIS A 195 -20.82 -12.05 20.91
C HIS A 195 -21.94 -11.29 20.18
N GLY A 196 -22.25 -11.64 18.93
CA GLY A 196 -23.31 -11.01 18.14
C GLY A 196 -22.96 -9.62 17.59
N THR A 197 -21.69 -9.21 17.65
CA THR A 197 -21.21 -7.96 17.06
C THR A 197 -20.85 -8.16 15.59
N LYS A 198 -21.16 -7.16 14.76
CA LYS A 198 -20.75 -7.13 13.35
C LYS A 198 -19.93 -5.88 13.06
N THR A 199 -18.88 -6.05 12.27
CA THR A 199 -18.15 -4.92 11.72
C THR A 199 -18.82 -4.46 10.42
N CYS A 200 -19.18 -3.18 10.35
CA CYS A 200 -19.66 -2.53 9.13
C CYS A 200 -18.59 -1.58 8.59
N VAL A 201 -18.19 -1.77 7.34
CA VAL A 201 -17.25 -0.89 6.64
C VAL A 201 -18.02 -0.09 5.61
N ILE A 202 -17.91 1.23 5.67
CA ILE A 202 -18.57 2.14 4.74
C ILE A 202 -17.50 2.90 3.95
N LYS A 203 -17.48 2.71 2.63
CA LYS A 203 -16.68 3.51 1.71
C LYS A 203 -17.62 4.35 0.86
N ALA A 204 -17.71 5.64 1.17
CA ALA A 204 -18.59 6.58 0.50
C ALA A 204 -17.87 7.90 0.20
N ALA A 205 -18.55 8.84 -0.47
CA ALA A 205 -18.01 10.18 -0.68
C ALA A 205 -17.67 10.84 0.66
N SER A 206 -16.52 11.54 0.75
CA SER A 206 -16.03 12.11 2.02
C SER A 206 -17.05 13.02 2.70
N ALA A 207 -17.81 13.80 1.93
CA ALA A 207 -18.88 14.65 2.46
C ALA A 207 -20.05 13.84 3.06
N ALA A 208 -20.37 12.66 2.53
CA ALA A 208 -21.38 11.77 3.10
C ALA A 208 -20.89 11.15 4.41
N VAL A 209 -19.67 10.61 4.44
CA VAL A 209 -19.07 10.02 5.66
C VAL A 209 -18.96 11.07 6.77
N ARG A 210 -18.54 12.30 6.46
CA ARG A 210 -18.47 13.40 7.44
C ARG A 210 -19.84 13.75 8.03
N ARG A 211 -20.88 13.84 7.20
CA ARG A 211 -22.25 14.10 7.68
C ARG A 211 -22.77 12.97 8.56
N HIS A 212 -22.50 11.73 8.16
CA HIS A 212 -22.92 10.55 8.92
C HIS A 212 -22.23 10.47 10.28
N LYS A 213 -20.90 10.67 10.31
CA LYS A 213 -20.14 10.76 11.56
C LYS A 213 -20.67 11.88 12.46
N ALA A 214 -20.92 13.07 11.90
CA ALA A 214 -21.48 14.18 12.68
C ALA A 214 -22.84 13.83 13.31
N LYS A 215 -23.73 13.17 12.57
CA LYS A 215 -25.02 12.71 13.11
C LYS A 215 -24.85 11.67 14.23
N ILE A 216 -23.91 10.72 14.07
CA ILE A 216 -23.56 9.74 15.11
C ILE A 216 -23.03 10.46 16.36
N ASP A 217 -22.17 11.46 16.19
CA ASP A 217 -21.65 12.27 17.29
C ASP A 217 -22.77 13.04 18.01
N GLU A 218 -23.67 13.69 17.26
CA GLU A 218 -24.83 14.41 17.83
C GLU A 218 -25.74 13.50 18.67
N ILE A 219 -26.02 12.28 18.20
CA ILE A 219 -26.82 11.30 18.95
C ILE A 219 -26.05 10.85 20.20
N ALA A 220 -24.75 10.58 20.10
CA ALA A 220 -23.92 10.17 21.22
C ALA A 220 -23.82 11.26 22.32
N ASP A 221 -23.77 12.53 21.92
CA ASP A 221 -23.79 13.68 22.83
C ASP A 221 -25.17 13.86 23.49
N ALA A 222 -26.24 13.62 22.75
CA ALA A 222 -27.60 13.64 23.28
C ALA A 222 -27.85 12.54 24.32
N LEU A 223 -27.34 11.32 24.08
CA LEU A 223 -27.35 10.23 25.06
C LEU A 223 -26.58 10.61 26.33
N GLN A 224 -25.43 11.27 26.19
CA GLN A 224 -24.67 11.75 27.34
C GLN A 224 -25.44 12.78 28.15
N ALA A 225 -26.09 13.74 27.48
CA ALA A 225 -26.91 14.76 28.12
C ALA A 225 -28.10 14.16 28.90
N GLN A 226 -28.60 13.00 28.49
CA GLN A 226 -29.65 12.27 29.21
C GLN A 226 -29.13 11.35 30.33
N GLY A 227 -27.82 11.34 30.58
CA GLY A 227 -27.21 10.62 31.68
C GLY A 227 -26.55 9.29 31.30
N ASP A 228 -26.38 8.96 30.01
CA ASP A 228 -25.62 7.78 29.60
C ASP A 228 -24.12 7.95 29.86
N LYS A 229 -23.63 7.26 30.89
CA LYS A 229 -22.24 7.33 31.39
C LYS A 229 -21.27 6.36 30.68
N ARG A 230 -21.72 5.60 29.68
CA ARG A 230 -20.83 4.71 28.90
C ARG A 230 -19.73 5.52 28.20
N SER A 231 -18.70 4.83 27.69
CA SER A 231 -17.65 5.51 26.91
C SER A 231 -18.23 6.16 25.65
N ILE A 232 -17.55 7.19 25.10
CA ILE A 232 -17.98 7.84 23.85
C ILE A 232 -18.14 6.84 22.70
N GLN A 233 -17.26 5.83 22.62
CA GLN A 233 -17.35 4.83 21.55
C GLN A 233 -18.56 3.90 21.72
N ALA A 234 -18.92 3.55 22.97
CA ALA A 234 -20.14 2.77 23.22
C ALA A 234 -21.40 3.58 22.86
N ARG A 235 -21.45 4.88 23.18
CA ARG A 235 -22.57 5.74 22.75
C ARG A 235 -22.62 5.93 21.23
N ARG A 236 -21.48 6.02 20.56
CA ARG A 236 -21.41 6.04 19.08
C ARG A 236 -21.91 4.73 18.47
N ALA A 237 -21.59 3.59 19.07
CA ALA A 237 -22.09 2.29 18.62
C ALA A 237 -23.62 2.21 18.79
N GLU A 238 -24.15 2.66 19.94
CA GLU A 238 -25.60 2.78 20.16
C GLU A 238 -26.26 3.70 19.12
N ALA A 239 -25.63 4.84 18.83
CA ALA A 239 -26.12 5.81 17.87
C ALA A 239 -26.29 5.23 16.45
N VAL A 240 -25.49 4.23 16.07
CA VAL A 240 -25.65 3.53 14.77
C VAL A 240 -27.01 2.82 14.69
N GLY A 241 -27.52 2.28 15.80
CA GLY A 241 -28.83 1.62 15.87
C GLY A 241 -30.02 2.60 15.96
N ILE A 242 -29.79 3.80 16.52
CA ILE A 242 -30.79 4.86 16.68
C ILE A 242 -31.01 5.63 15.37
N MET A 243 -29.93 5.92 14.67
CA MET A 243 -29.91 6.77 13.48
C MET A 243 -30.88 6.38 12.34
N PRO A 244 -31.19 5.09 12.06
CA PRO A 244 -32.20 4.73 11.07
C PRO A 244 -33.62 5.24 11.41
N ASP A 245 -33.95 5.38 12.69
CA ASP A 245 -35.19 6.01 13.13
C ASP A 245 -34.99 7.53 13.27
N SER A 246 -35.22 8.24 12.17
CA SER A 246 -35.01 9.69 12.12
C SER A 246 -35.86 10.46 13.14
N ALA A 247 -37.09 10.02 13.41
CA ALA A 247 -37.99 10.72 14.34
C ALA A 247 -37.47 10.60 15.78
N PHE A 248 -37.10 9.38 16.18
CA PHE A 248 -36.52 9.14 17.49
C PHE A 248 -35.15 9.84 17.65
N ALA A 249 -34.28 9.77 16.64
CA ALA A 249 -32.99 10.44 16.66
C ALA A 249 -33.11 11.96 16.81
N ASP A 250 -34.02 12.59 16.07
CA ASP A 250 -34.23 14.03 16.12
C ASP A 250 -34.86 14.49 17.45
N GLU A 251 -35.81 13.72 18.00
CA GLU A 251 -36.37 13.98 19.32
C GLU A 251 -35.30 13.85 20.42
N LEU A 252 -34.47 12.81 20.37
CA LEU A 252 -33.40 12.58 21.31
C LEU A 252 -32.40 13.75 21.31
N ILE A 253 -31.98 14.20 20.11
CA ILE A 253 -31.11 15.37 19.94
C ILE A 253 -31.76 16.63 20.48
N ALA A 254 -33.05 16.87 20.19
CA ALA A 254 -33.78 18.03 20.69
C ALA A 254 -33.83 18.05 22.23
N ARG A 255 -34.15 16.91 22.86
CA ARG A 255 -34.12 16.75 24.32
C ARG A 255 -32.73 16.95 24.91
N GLY A 256 -31.69 16.43 24.26
CA GLY A 256 -30.30 16.63 24.67
C GLY A 256 -29.89 18.11 24.66
N ARG A 257 -30.25 18.84 23.60
CA ARG A 257 -30.03 20.30 23.49
C ARG A 257 -30.79 21.07 24.56
N GLU A 258 -32.05 20.69 24.84
CA GLU A 258 -32.84 21.33 25.90
C GLU A 258 -32.23 21.07 27.28
N HIS A 259 -31.74 19.85 27.54
CA HIS A 259 -31.05 19.53 28.79
C HIS A 259 -29.78 20.35 28.97
N GLN A 260 -28.96 20.51 27.93
CA GLN A 260 -27.78 21.37 27.97
C GLN A 260 -28.13 22.85 28.17
N ARG A 261 -29.26 23.30 27.61
CA ARG A 261 -29.73 24.69 27.77
C ARG A 261 -30.24 24.98 29.18
N THR A 262 -30.91 24.02 29.80
CA THR A 262 -31.51 24.13 31.14
C THR A 262 -30.52 23.82 32.26
N ASN A 263 -29.56 22.94 32.00
CA ASN A 263 -28.40 22.66 32.85
C ASN A 263 -27.12 23.01 32.09
N PRO A 264 -26.83 24.32 31.89
CA PRO A 264 -25.53 24.72 31.38
C PRO A 264 -24.48 24.18 32.35
N MET A 265 -23.47 23.48 31.83
CA MET A 265 -22.33 23.09 32.64
C MET A 265 -21.77 24.37 33.28
N PRO A 266 -21.47 24.39 34.60
CA PRO A 266 -20.84 25.56 35.17
C PRO A 266 -19.57 25.83 34.36
N ASP A 267 -19.49 27.07 33.85
CA ASP A 267 -18.38 27.55 33.04
C ASP A 267 -17.07 27.03 33.64
N ALA A 268 -16.23 26.40 32.82
CA ALA A 268 -14.83 26.31 33.20
C ALA A 268 -14.40 27.75 33.46
N SER A 269 -14.08 28.09 34.73
CA SER A 269 -13.76 29.44 35.16
C SER A 269 -12.97 30.18 34.10
N PRO A 270 -13.26 31.47 33.82
CA PRO A 270 -12.36 32.26 33.02
C PRO A 270 -10.99 32.17 33.68
N GLY A 271 -10.02 31.58 32.98
CA GLY A 271 -8.64 31.50 33.44
C GLY A 271 -8.16 32.90 33.83
N PRO A 272 -7.17 33.00 34.73
CA PRO A 272 -6.70 34.29 35.22
C PRO A 272 -6.32 35.19 34.03
N THR A 273 -6.80 36.44 34.08
CA THR A 273 -6.51 37.51 33.11
C THR A 273 -5.03 37.52 32.73
N PRO A 274 -4.68 37.68 31.45
CA PRO A 274 -3.29 37.76 31.04
C PRO A 274 -2.71 39.08 31.54
N SER A 275 -1.77 38.99 32.48
CA SER A 275 -0.87 40.10 32.76
C SER A 275 -0.02 40.37 31.52
N ALA A 276 0.07 41.64 31.16
CA ALA A 276 0.85 42.14 30.06
C ALA A 276 2.36 41.82 30.20
N ASP A 277 2.98 41.70 29.03
CA ASP A 277 4.41 41.87 28.71
C ASP A 277 5.39 40.73 29.02
N VAL A 278 5.59 39.87 28.02
CA VAL A 278 6.93 39.59 27.48
C VAL A 278 6.82 39.21 26.00
N ASP A 279 7.37 40.08 25.15
CA ASP A 279 7.60 39.84 23.72
C ASP A 279 8.40 38.55 23.51
N PHE A 280 7.84 37.58 22.78
CA PHE A 280 8.62 36.57 22.10
C PHE A 280 7.95 36.22 20.76
N ASP A 281 8.75 36.32 19.70
CA ASP A 281 8.39 36.21 18.30
C ASP A 281 7.41 35.08 17.94
N ALA A 282 6.46 35.42 17.06
CA ALA A 282 5.45 34.54 16.53
C ALA A 282 6.04 33.37 15.72
N ASN A 283 5.69 32.15 16.10
CA ASN A 283 5.87 30.94 15.28
C ASN A 283 4.60 30.07 15.38
N PRO A 284 3.86 29.77 14.29
CA PRO A 284 2.67 28.94 14.37
C PRO A 284 3.06 27.46 14.22
N GLY A 285 3.26 26.78 15.34
CA GLY A 285 3.54 25.35 15.36
C GLY A 285 3.12 24.67 16.66
N THR A 286 2.03 23.89 16.56
CA THR A 286 1.72 22.65 17.33
C THR A 286 1.50 22.77 18.84
N ASP A 287 0.36 22.27 19.36
CA ASP A 287 0.30 20.90 19.88
C ASP A 287 -1.14 20.49 20.29
N ALA A 288 -1.48 19.22 20.05
CA ALA A 288 -2.55 18.52 20.72
C ALA A 288 -2.14 17.04 20.85
N GLY A 289 -1.32 16.78 21.87
CA GLY A 289 -1.56 15.72 22.84
C GLY A 289 -1.24 14.30 22.37
N LEU A 290 0.04 13.94 22.47
CA LEU A 290 0.53 12.57 22.57
C LEU A 290 0.02 11.90 23.85
N ASN A 291 -0.72 10.80 23.70
CA ASN A 291 -0.63 9.70 24.66
C ASN A 291 0.37 8.70 24.10
N ALA A 292 1.38 8.41 24.92
CA ALA A 292 2.39 7.42 24.65
C ALA A 292 1.77 6.02 24.72
N ASP A 293 1.78 5.32 23.58
CA ASP A 293 1.79 3.86 23.55
C ASP A 293 3.14 3.41 23.01
N VAL A 294 3.70 2.46 23.74
CA VAL A 294 5.01 1.85 23.58
C VAL A 294 5.03 1.06 22.26
N ASP A 295 5.98 1.39 21.39
CA ASP A 295 6.17 0.76 20.07
C ASP A 295 6.79 -0.64 20.26
N ALA A 296 5.91 -1.64 20.41
CA ALA A 296 6.23 -3.02 20.07
C ALA A 296 5.87 -3.22 18.59
N SER A 297 6.88 -3.43 17.75
CA SER A 297 6.70 -3.82 16.34
C SER A 297 5.77 -5.03 16.22
N PRO A 298 4.68 -4.98 15.43
CA PRO A 298 4.02 -6.18 14.97
C PRO A 298 4.62 -6.58 13.63
N GLY A 299 5.08 -7.83 13.57
CA GLY A 299 5.36 -8.53 12.33
C GLY A 299 4.17 -8.43 11.38
N SER A 300 4.50 -8.28 10.11
CA SER A 300 3.62 -8.46 8.98
C SER A 300 2.97 -9.85 9.00
N ASP A 301 1.68 -9.92 9.28
CA ASP A 301 0.76 -10.88 8.66
C ASP A 301 -0.69 -10.46 8.90
N ALA A 302 -1.23 -9.69 7.95
CA ALA A 302 -2.66 -9.55 7.70
C ALA A 302 -2.86 -8.94 6.31
N SER A 303 -2.50 -9.70 5.28
CA SER A 303 -3.17 -9.55 4.00
C SER A 303 -4.67 -9.79 4.24
N PHE A 304 -5.47 -8.72 4.23
CA PHE A 304 -6.91 -8.84 4.04
C PHE A 304 -7.15 -9.39 2.62
N GLY A 305 -7.08 -10.71 2.50
CA GLY A 305 -7.51 -11.44 1.32
C GLY A 305 -9.02 -11.28 1.19
N ALA A 306 -9.44 -10.52 0.18
CA ALA A 306 -10.80 -10.60 -0.32
C ALA A 306 -10.94 -11.86 -1.17
N ASP A 307 -10.97 -13.03 -0.53
CA ASP A 307 -11.48 -14.25 -1.14
C ASP A 307 -12.98 -14.33 -0.83
N VAL A 308 -13.76 -13.61 -1.63
CA VAL A 308 -15.17 -13.96 -1.80
C VAL A 308 -15.19 -15.09 -2.82
N ASP A 309 -15.23 -16.32 -2.31
CA ASP A 309 -15.47 -17.53 -3.07
C ASP A 309 -16.75 -17.35 -3.92
N ARG A 310 -16.58 -17.37 -5.24
CA ARG A 310 -17.66 -17.29 -6.20
C ARG A 310 -17.34 -18.23 -7.36
N SER A 311 -17.72 -19.49 -7.21
CA SER A 311 -17.99 -20.39 -8.32
C SER A 311 -19.18 -21.29 -7.98
N PRO A 312 -20.21 -21.37 -8.84
CA PRO A 312 -21.32 -22.30 -8.63
C PRO A 312 -20.88 -23.70 -9.08
N GLY A 313 -20.82 -24.65 -8.16
CA GLY A 313 -20.68 -26.07 -8.49
C GLY A 313 -21.99 -26.63 -9.07
N PRO A 314 -21.94 -27.58 -10.02
CA PRO A 314 -23.13 -28.23 -10.56
C PRO A 314 -23.57 -29.37 -9.64
N ASP A 315 -24.85 -29.38 -9.25
CA ASP A 315 -25.48 -30.51 -8.57
C ASP A 315 -25.57 -31.71 -9.52
N ALA A 316 -24.76 -32.73 -9.26
CA ALA A 316 -24.87 -34.06 -9.87
C ALA A 316 -25.70 -34.97 -8.95
N GLY A 317 -27.03 -34.95 -9.15
CA GLY A 317 -27.96 -35.93 -8.61
C GLY A 317 -28.24 -37.02 -9.64
N LEU A 318 -27.70 -38.21 -9.40
CA LEU A 318 -27.94 -39.43 -10.16
C LEU A 318 -29.41 -39.86 -10.07
N ASN A 319 -30.05 -40.10 -11.21
CA ASN A 319 -31.07 -41.14 -11.38
C ASN A 319 -31.08 -41.60 -12.84
N ALA A 320 -30.85 -42.90 -13.02
CA ALA A 320 -30.98 -43.62 -14.28
C ALA A 320 -32.38 -44.25 -14.36
N ASP A 321 -33.07 -44.11 -15.49
CA ASP A 321 -33.54 -45.29 -16.26
C ASP A 321 -34.11 -44.93 -17.65
N ALA A 322 -33.88 -45.88 -18.58
CA ALA A 322 -34.67 -46.27 -19.76
C ALA A 322 -34.89 -45.34 -20.99
N SER A 323 -34.17 -45.71 -22.08
CA SER A 323 -34.71 -46.13 -23.40
C SER A 323 -35.30 -45.12 -24.40
N LEU A 324 -34.61 -44.90 -25.54
CA LEU A 324 -35.03 -45.19 -26.93
C LEU A 324 -34.11 -44.51 -27.99
N SER A 325 -33.93 -45.18 -29.13
CA SER A 325 -32.84 -45.10 -30.12
C SER A 325 -33.05 -44.06 -31.28
N PRO A 326 -32.35 -44.07 -32.45
CA PRO A 326 -31.40 -43.00 -32.84
C PRO A 326 -31.57 -42.39 -34.27
N GLY A 327 -30.76 -41.36 -34.58
CA GLY A 327 -30.26 -41.02 -35.94
C GLY A 327 -30.47 -39.57 -36.41
N PRO A 328 -29.79 -39.09 -37.49
CA PRO A 328 -28.42 -39.39 -37.95
C PRO A 328 -27.56 -38.15 -38.29
N ASP A 329 -26.24 -38.38 -38.36
CA ASP A 329 -25.18 -37.77 -39.20
C ASP A 329 -25.28 -36.33 -39.74
N ALA A 330 -24.28 -35.49 -39.40
CA ALA A 330 -23.61 -34.61 -40.37
C ALA A 330 -22.34 -33.93 -39.79
N SER A 331 -21.17 -34.38 -40.24
CA SER A 331 -19.90 -33.64 -40.40
C SER A 331 -19.03 -34.50 -41.33
N PRO A 332 -18.02 -34.01 -42.09
CA PRO A 332 -17.21 -32.81 -41.82
C PRO A 332 -16.72 -32.01 -43.07
N GLY A 333 -15.99 -30.91 -42.86
CA GLY A 333 -15.08 -30.33 -43.88
C GLY A 333 -14.69 -28.86 -43.63
N PRO A 334 -13.54 -28.38 -44.16
CA PRO A 334 -12.39 -28.09 -43.31
C PRO A 334 -11.92 -26.62 -43.26
N SER A 335 -11.07 -26.37 -42.27
CA SER A 335 -10.32 -25.13 -41.99
C SER A 335 -9.44 -24.63 -43.14
N PRO A 336 -9.19 -23.31 -43.22
CA PRO A 336 -7.96 -22.78 -43.81
C PRO A 336 -6.99 -22.28 -42.74
N SER A 337 -5.78 -22.82 -42.84
CA SER A 337 -4.54 -22.45 -42.17
C SER A 337 -4.04 -21.08 -42.63
N HIS A 338 -3.78 -20.17 -41.70
CA HIS A 338 -2.93 -18.99 -41.95
C HIS A 338 -1.62 -19.14 -41.19
N THR A 339 -0.64 -19.65 -41.93
CA THR A 339 0.80 -19.56 -41.66
C THR A 339 1.23 -18.10 -41.83
N SER A 340 1.68 -17.44 -40.76
CA SER A 340 2.43 -16.18 -40.88
C SER A 340 3.86 -16.40 -40.40
N ALA A 341 4.78 -16.26 -41.34
CA ALA A 341 6.20 -16.47 -41.19
C ALA A 341 6.86 -15.44 -40.26
N ARG A 342 7.78 -15.93 -39.43
CA ARG A 342 8.70 -15.18 -38.59
C ARG A 342 9.82 -14.62 -39.47
N ALA A 343 10.03 -13.30 -39.46
CA ALA A 343 11.23 -12.68 -40.00
C ALA A 343 12.39 -12.79 -38.99
N PRO A 344 13.63 -13.11 -39.41
CA PRO A 344 14.78 -13.17 -38.52
C PRO A 344 15.35 -11.77 -38.25
N TYR A 345 15.54 -11.46 -36.96
CA TYR A 345 16.21 -10.26 -36.48
C TYR A 345 17.74 -10.40 -36.73
N LEU A 346 18.32 -9.43 -37.43
CA LEU A 346 19.76 -9.29 -37.67
C LEU A 346 20.48 -8.88 -36.38
N ALA A 347 21.49 -9.65 -35.97
CA ALA A 347 22.40 -9.30 -34.89
C ALA A 347 23.50 -8.32 -35.38
N PRO A 348 23.92 -7.32 -34.58
CA PRO A 348 25.07 -6.49 -34.92
C PRO A 348 26.41 -7.19 -34.68
N ALA A 349 27.30 -7.05 -35.66
CA ALA A 349 28.63 -7.66 -35.70
C ALA A 349 29.54 -7.19 -34.56
N ARG A 350 30.19 -8.15 -33.87
CA ARG A 350 31.30 -7.90 -32.95
C ARG A 350 32.57 -7.60 -33.76
N SER A 351 33.07 -6.38 -33.68
CA SER A 351 34.42 -6.00 -34.11
C SER A 351 35.46 -6.63 -33.18
N ARG A 352 36.22 -7.61 -33.68
CA ARG A 352 37.42 -8.12 -33.01
C ARG A 352 38.53 -7.07 -33.09
N HIS A 353 39.01 -6.60 -31.94
CA HIS A 353 40.29 -5.91 -31.85
C HIS A 353 41.41 -6.96 -31.86
N CYS A 354 42.28 -6.88 -32.88
CA CYS A 354 43.56 -7.56 -32.94
C CYS A 354 44.60 -6.74 -32.19
N LEU A 355 45.24 -7.36 -31.20
CA LEU A 355 46.57 -6.98 -30.70
C LEU A 355 47.63 -7.34 -31.76
N PRO A 356 48.69 -6.53 -31.95
CA PRO A 356 49.95 -7.01 -32.49
C PRO A 356 50.99 -7.16 -31.37
N ALA A 357 51.67 -8.31 -31.39
CA ALA A 357 52.91 -8.54 -30.65
C ALA A 357 54.10 -8.56 -31.62
N SER A 358 55.20 -7.99 -31.15
CA SER A 358 56.60 -8.15 -31.55
C SER A 358 57.16 -7.31 -32.71
N ALA A 359 57.97 -6.32 -32.33
CA ALA A 359 59.41 -6.29 -32.63
C ALA A 359 60.16 -5.76 -31.41
#